data_AF-A0A5V0DGB8-F1
#
_entry.id   AF-A0A5V0DGB8-F1
#
_cell.length_a   1.000
_cell.length_b   1.000
_cell.length_c   1.000
_cell.angle_alpha   90.00
_cell.angle_beta   90.00
_cell.angle_gamma   90.00
#
_symmetry.space_group_name_H-M   'P 1'
#
loop_
_entity.id
_entity.type
_entity.pdbx_description
1 polymer ?
#
loop_
_entity_poly.entity_id
_entity_poly.type
_entity_poly.pdbx_seq_one_letter_code
_entity_poly.pdbx_strand_id
1 'polypeptide(L)' 'MASKRRLRRKQCGGKIRFASAEDAIRRIQILHRKYGHRGQLQAYRCPFCKGWHVGHAPGRNGIGSAWRG' A
#
# COMPACT_ATOMS: atom_id res chain seq x y z
N MET A 1 2.93 26.86 -8.05
CA MET A 1 3.03 25.57 -7.31
C MET A 1 1.83 24.66 -7.65
N ALA A 2 1.95 23.79 -8.67
CA ALA A 2 0.89 22.84 -8.99
C ALA A 2 0.88 21.71 -7.96
N SER A 3 -0.26 21.47 -7.28
CA SER A 3 -0.31 20.42 -6.25
C SER A 3 -0.06 19.05 -6.86
N LYS A 4 0.89 18.28 -6.32
CA LYS A 4 1.16 16.88 -6.71
C LYS A 4 0.03 15.91 -6.30
N ARG A 5 -1.18 16.43 -5.98
CA ARG A 5 -2.35 15.66 -5.51
C ARG A 5 -2.81 14.64 -6.55
N ARG A 6 -2.80 14.99 -7.85
CA ARG A 6 -3.16 14.07 -8.95
C ARG A 6 -2.22 12.85 -8.99
N LEU A 7 -0.91 13.08 -8.85
CA LEU A 7 0.10 12.01 -8.83
C LEU A 7 -0.02 11.12 -7.58
N ARG A 8 -0.31 11.72 -6.42
CA ARG A 8 -0.54 10.97 -5.16
C ARG A 8 -1.78 10.07 -5.25
N ARG A 9 -2.89 10.56 -5.84
CA ARG A 9 -4.10 9.74 -6.06
C ARG A 9 -3.86 8.58 -7.02
N LYS A 10 -3.05 8.78 -8.08
CA LYS A 10 -2.65 7.70 -9.00
C LYS A 10 -1.95 6.54 -8.27
N GLN A 11 -1.25 6.79 -7.16
CA GLN A 11 -0.62 5.72 -6.38
C GLN A 11 -1.60 4.73 -5.75
N CYS A 12 -2.82 5.18 -5.49
CA CYS A 12 -3.86 4.35 -4.89
C CYS A 12 -4.72 3.66 -5.95
N GLY A 13 -4.81 4.21 -7.17
CA GLY A 13 -5.80 3.78 -8.18
C GLY A 13 -5.73 2.31 -8.58
N GLY A 14 -4.54 1.70 -8.57
CA GLY A 14 -4.36 0.27 -8.86
C GLY A 14 -4.30 -0.64 -7.62
N LYS A 15 -4.46 -0.08 -6.42
CA LYS A 15 -4.29 -0.82 -5.15
C LYS A 15 -5.61 -1.00 -4.46
N ILE A 16 -5.85 -2.20 -3.93
CA ILE A 16 -7.02 -2.46 -3.10
C ILE A 16 -6.87 -1.67 -1.79
N ARG A 17 -7.92 -0.92 -1.43
CA ARG A 17 -8.02 -0.21 -0.16
C ARG A 17 -8.72 -1.12 0.86
N PHE A 18 -8.08 -1.33 2.00
CA PHE A 18 -8.64 -2.04 3.14
C PHE A 18 -9.06 -1.05 4.23
N ALA A 19 -10.10 -1.42 4.99
CA ALA A 19 -10.60 -0.64 6.11
C ALA A 19 -9.68 -0.77 7.34
N SER A 20 -9.12 -1.96 7.57
CA SER A 20 -8.26 -2.28 8.70
C SER A 20 -6.90 -2.84 8.27
N ALA A 21 -5.94 -2.80 9.20
CA ALA A 21 -4.64 -3.47 9.02
C ALA A 21 -4.80 -4.99 8.94
N GLU A 22 -5.72 -5.54 9.72
CA GLU A 22 -6.01 -6.97 9.75
C GLU A 22 -6.49 -7.49 8.40
N ASP A 23 -7.41 -6.77 7.75
CA ASP A 23 -7.91 -7.16 6.42
C ASP A 23 -6.79 -7.16 5.38
N ALA A 24 -5.88 -6.20 5.47
CA ALA A 24 -4.70 -6.15 4.62
C ALA A 24 -3.76 -7.34 4.88
N ILE A 25 -3.55 -7.73 6.14
CA ILE A 25 -2.73 -8.89 6.51
C ILE A 25 -3.38 -10.20 6.05
N ARG A 26 -4.69 -10.38 6.29
CA ARG A 26 -5.46 -11.54 5.79
C ARG A 26 -5.32 -11.65 4.28
N ARG A 27 -5.36 -10.52 3.55
CA ARG A 27 -5.14 -10.52 2.11
C ARG A 27 -3.76 -11.04 1.72
N ILE A 28 -2.70 -10.66 2.45
CA ILE A 28 -1.33 -11.17 2.22
C ILE A 28 -1.29 -12.68 2.39
N GLN A 29 -1.88 -13.21 3.47
CA GLN A 29 -1.95 -14.65 3.71
C GLN A 29 -2.69 -15.39 2.59
N ILE A 30 -3.84 -14.86 2.15
CA ILE A 30 -4.60 -15.42 1.02
C ILE A 30 -3.76 -15.39 -0.27
N LEU A 31 -3.01 -14.31 -0.52
CA LEU A 31 -2.14 -14.20 -1.68
C LEU A 31 -1.01 -15.24 -1.66
N HIS A 32 -0.40 -15.47 -0.49
CA HIS A 32 0.63 -16.48 -0.31
C HIS A 32 0.08 -17.90 -0.49
N ARG A 33 -1.12 -18.17 0.01
CA ARG A 33 -1.78 -19.48 -0.18
C ARG A 33 -2.15 -19.74 -1.63
N LYS A 34 -2.66 -18.73 -2.34
CA LYS A 34 -3.18 -18.89 -3.71
C LYS A 34 -2.07 -18.94 -4.78
N TYR A 35 -0.96 -18.24 -4.57
CA TYR A 35 0.05 -18.03 -5.61
C TYR A 35 1.48 -18.34 -5.14
N GLY A 36 1.64 -18.90 -3.94
CA GLY A 36 2.95 -19.10 -3.32
C GLY A 36 3.54 -17.80 -2.77
N HIS A 37 4.76 -17.92 -2.22
CA HIS A 37 5.49 -16.80 -1.65
C HIS A 37 5.87 -15.78 -2.75
N ARG A 38 5.40 -14.53 -2.63
CA ARG A 38 5.60 -13.46 -3.63
C ARG A 38 6.50 -12.32 -3.13
N GLY A 39 7.47 -12.65 -2.28
CA GLY A 39 8.39 -11.70 -1.66
C GLY A 39 7.80 -11.05 -0.41
N GLN A 40 8.52 -10.06 0.14
CA GLN A 40 8.12 -9.35 1.35
C GLN A 40 6.99 -8.35 1.04
N LEU A 41 5.76 -8.87 1.01
CA LEU A 41 4.54 -8.06 1.01
C LEU A 41 4.25 -7.57 2.43
N GLN A 42 3.96 -6.28 2.57
CA GLN A 42 3.59 -5.68 3.84
C GLN A 42 2.29 -4.89 3.72
N ALA A 43 1.55 -4.83 4.83
CA ALA A 43 0.42 -3.95 4.99
C ALA A 43 0.92 -2.57 5.43
N TYR A 44 0.51 -1.51 4.75
CA TYR A 44 0.89 -0.13 5.08
C TYR A 44 -0.30 0.83 4.89
N ARG A 45 -0.37 1.85 5.75
CA ARG A 45 -1.42 2.89 5.76
C ARG A 45 -1.06 4.10 4.89
N CYS A 46 -1.56 4.20 3.67
CA CYS A 46 -1.14 5.30 2.79
C CYS A 46 -1.39 6.70 3.39
N PRO A 47 -0.38 7.60 3.41
CA PRO A 47 -0.49 8.94 4.00
C PRO A 47 -1.38 9.88 3.16
N PHE A 48 -1.71 9.49 1.92
CA PHE A 48 -2.51 10.30 1.01
C PHE A 48 -3.99 9.94 1.03
N CYS A 49 -4.34 8.66 1.02
CA CYS A 49 -5.75 8.20 1.06
C CYS A 49 -6.21 7.78 2.46
N LYS A 50 -5.28 7.70 3.43
CA LYS A 50 -5.50 7.25 4.81
C LYS A 50 -5.97 5.80 4.97
N GLY A 51 -6.13 5.05 3.88
CA GLY A 51 -6.51 3.65 3.86
C GLY A 51 -5.33 2.69 3.94
N TRP A 52 -5.63 1.42 4.21
CA TRP A 52 -4.64 0.35 4.24
C TRP A 52 -4.45 -0.26 2.85
N HIS A 53 -3.21 -0.53 2.49
CA HIS A 53 -2.84 -1.17 1.23
C HIS A 53 -1.83 -2.29 1.48
N VAL A 54 -1.78 -3.23 0.54
CA VAL A 54 -0.83 -4.34 0.53
C VAL A 54 0.12 -4.17 -0.64
N GLY A 55 1.41 -4.36 -0.40
CA GLY A 55 2.42 -4.36 -1.45
C GLY A 55 3.82 -4.30 -0.88
N HIS A 56 4.79 -4.07 -1.76
CA HIS A 56 6.11 -3.64 -1.32
C HIS A 56 6.01 -2.18 -0.88
N ALA A 57 6.30 -1.91 0.39
CA ALA A 57 6.28 -0.55 0.90
C ALA A 57 7.23 0.32 0.05
N PRO A 58 6.77 1.48 -0.46
CA PRO A 58 7.64 2.36 -1.23
C PRO A 58 8.81 2.81 -0.34
N GLY A 59 10.04 2.59 -0.81
CA GLY A 59 11.26 3.00 -0.09
C GLY A 59 11.27 4.49 0.24
N ARG A 60 12.13 4.90 1.19
CA ARG A 60 12.18 6.26 1.80
C ARG A 60 12.26 7.43 0.79
N ASN A 61 12.66 7.18 -0.46
CA ASN A 61 12.91 8.22 -1.47
C ASN A 61 11.92 8.23 -2.66
N GLY A 62 10.89 7.36 -2.66
CA GLY A 62 9.89 7.32 -3.73
C GLY A 62 8.70 8.25 -3.51
N ILE A 63 7.99 8.63 -4.59
CA ILE A 63 6.60 9.12 -4.46
C ILE A 63 5.87 8.02 -3.67
N GLY A 64 5.28 8.31 -2.50
CA GLY A 64 4.73 7.27 -1.59
C GLY A 64 5.49 7.07 -0.29
N SER A 65 6.71 7.59 -0.17
CA SER A 65 7.59 7.44 1.00
C SER A 65 7.17 8.19 2.26
N ALA A 66 6.01 8.83 2.26
CA ALA A 66 5.49 9.51 3.46
C ALA A 66 5.00 8.52 4.55
N TRP A 67 5.25 7.21 4.37
CA TRP A 67 5.16 6.22 5.45
C TRP A 67 6.38 6.36 6.37
N ARG A 68 6.18 6.96 7.54
CA ARG A 68 7.06 6.76 8.71
C ARG A 68 6.35 5.71 9.54
N GLY A 69 7.08 4.65 9.92
CA GLY A 69 6.57 3.45 10.58
C GLY A 69 5.51 3.69 11.64
#